data_AF-M1EQ18-F1
#
_entry.id   AF-M1EQ18-F1
#
_cell.length_a   1.000
_cell.length_b   1.000
_cell.length_c   1.000
_cell.angle_alpha   90.00
_cell.angle_beta   90.00
_cell.angle_gamma   90.00
#
_symmetry.space_group_name_H-M   'P 1'
#
loop_
_entity.id
_entity.type
_entity.pdbx_description
1 polymer ?
#
loop_
_entity_poly.entity_id
_entity_poly.type
_entity_poly.pdbx_seq_one_letter_code
_entity_poly.pdbx_strand_id
1 'polypeptide(L)'
;STHDLYVKTMFEANKITFYRLYSFLHHDDIIFKFSPQGHRLQEMAKILHQYPENLIQDRKKFLKDEKKHGSTQKQKYQDFLDVILSAQAENGNSLSDTDLRSEMNTLMLAGHDTTAGSISWLL
;
A
#
# COMPACT_ATOMS: atom_id res chain seq x y z
N SER A 1 7.24 -11.34 -11.03
CA SER A 1 5.93 -10.65 -11.10
C SER A 1 6.05 -9.31 -10.39
N THR A 2 5.30 -8.27 -10.75
CA THR A 2 5.32 -6.94 -10.07
C THR A 2 5.01 -7.06 -8.58
N HIS A 3 4.16 -8.02 -8.20
CA HIS A 3 3.84 -8.37 -6.82
C HIS A 3 5.03 -8.96 -6.05
N ASP A 4 5.81 -9.86 -6.65
CA ASP A 4 6.98 -10.47 -6.02
C ASP A 4 8.09 -9.44 -5.73
N LEU A 5 8.31 -8.52 -6.67
CA LEU A 5 9.21 -7.39 -6.45
C LEU A 5 8.73 -6.50 -5.30
N TYR A 6 7.42 -6.24 -5.21
CA TYR A 6 6.82 -5.48 -4.12
C TYR A 6 7.05 -6.17 -2.76
N VAL A 7 6.72 -7.46 -2.63
CA VAL A 7 6.89 -8.22 -1.37
C VAL A 7 8.35 -8.22 -0.92
N LYS A 8 9.29 -8.49 -1.84
CA LYS A 8 10.72 -8.48 -1.54
C LYS A 8 11.21 -7.10 -1.09
N THR A 9 10.76 -6.05 -1.77
CA THR A 9 11.10 -4.66 -1.42
C THR A 9 10.54 -4.29 -0.05
N MET A 10 9.32 -4.73 0.25
CA MET A 10 8.65 -4.47 1.52
C MET A 10 9.41 -5.12 2.69
N PHE A 11 9.83 -6.37 2.51
CA PHE A 11 10.61 -7.09 3.50
C PHE A 11 11.94 -6.39 3.83
N GLU A 12 12.66 -5.92 2.81
CA GLU A 12 13.92 -5.19 3.00
C GLU A 12 13.69 -3.80 3.64
N ALA A 13 12.62 -3.09 3.26
CA ALA A 13 12.24 -1.83 3.89
C ALA A 13 11.88 -2.01 5.37
N ASN A 14 11.15 -3.08 5.72
CA ASN A 14 10.83 -3.43 7.09
C ASN A 14 12.09 -3.74 7.91
N LYS A 15 13.05 -4.49 7.36
CA LYS A 15 14.34 -4.74 8.05
C LYS A 15 15.06 -3.45 8.41
N ILE A 16 15.15 -2.50 7.48
CA ILE A 16 15.78 -1.20 7.73
C ILE A 16 15.00 -0.42 8.80
N THR A 17 13.67 -0.46 8.73
CA THR A 17 12.78 0.21 9.69
C THR A 17 12.92 -0.38 11.10
N PHE A 18 12.96 -1.70 11.24
CA PHE A 18 13.20 -2.37 12.51
C PHE A 18 14.62 -2.09 13.04
N TYR A 19 15.63 -2.09 12.18
CA TYR A 19 16.98 -1.69 12.58
C TYR A 19 17.01 -0.26 13.12
N ARG A 20 16.32 0.67 12.45
CA ARG A 20 16.17 2.05 12.89
C ARG A 20 15.47 2.15 14.25
N LEU A 21 14.42 1.35 14.47
CA LEU A 21 13.68 1.31 15.73
C LEU A 21 14.58 1.01 16.94
N TYR A 22 15.51 0.05 16.80
CA TYR A 22 16.41 -0.38 17.86
C TYR A 22 17.77 0.34 17.88
N SER A 23 18.10 1.15 16.86
CA SER A 23 19.36 1.88 16.77
C SER A 23 19.18 3.34 17.18
N PHE A 24 19.60 3.68 18.40
CA PHE A 24 19.52 5.05 18.93
C PHE A 24 20.16 6.10 18.00
N LEU A 25 21.30 5.76 17.37
CA LEU A 25 21.99 6.66 16.44
C LEU A 25 21.18 7.00 15.18
N HIS A 26 20.25 6.13 14.77
CA HIS A 26 19.42 6.33 13.57
C HIS A 26 18.01 6.86 13.90
N HIS A 27 17.73 7.20 15.16
CA HIS A 27 16.45 7.82 15.52
C HIS A 27 16.28 9.19 14.87
N ASP A 28 17.35 9.98 14.79
CA ASP A 28 17.33 11.29 14.13
C ASP A 28 17.07 11.14 12.61
N ASP A 29 16.02 11.83 12.14
CA ASP A 29 15.57 11.78 10.74
C ASP A 29 16.62 12.31 9.76
N ILE A 30 17.39 13.32 10.16
CA ILE A 30 18.38 13.96 9.29
C ILE A 30 19.58 13.03 9.12
N ILE A 31 20.13 12.53 10.23
CA ILE A 31 21.24 11.56 10.23
C ILE A 31 20.86 10.32 9.43
N PHE A 32 19.66 9.77 9.67
CA PHE A 32 19.20 8.60 8.95
C PHE A 32 19.03 8.89 7.45
N LYS A 33 18.43 10.02 7.07
CA LYS A 33 18.22 10.41 5.66
C LYS A 33 19.51 10.49 4.85
N PHE A 34 20.61 10.94 5.45
CA PHE A 34 21.91 11.02 4.80
C PHE A 34 22.73 9.72 4.87
N SER A 35 22.27 8.72 5.63
CA SER A 35 22.91 7.41 5.68
C SER A 35 22.64 6.61 4.39
N PRO A 36 23.51 5.65 4.04
CA PRO A 36 23.25 4.73 2.92
C PRO A 36 21.94 3.95 3.08
N GLN A 37 21.54 3.65 4.32
CA GLN A 37 20.28 2.97 4.62
C GLN A 37 19.07 3.86 4.36
N GLY A 38 19.13 5.14 4.71
CA GLY A 38 18.07 6.11 4.42
C GLY A 38 17.88 6.34 2.93
N HIS A 39 18.98 6.45 2.18
CA HIS A 39 18.93 6.52 0.71
C HIS A 39 18.27 5.27 0.10
N ARG A 40 18.67 4.08 0.53
CA ARG A 40 18.03 2.82 0.09
C ARG A 40 16.55 2.77 0.44
N LEU A 41 16.17 3.17 1.65
CA LEU A 41 14.76 3.19 2.07
C LEU A 41 13.93 4.15 1.21
N GLN A 42 14.49 5.30 0.81
CA GLN A 42 13.81 6.23 -0.10
C GLN A 42 13.63 5.66 -1.51
N GLU A 43 14.59 4.92 -2.03
CA GLU A 43 14.45 4.21 -3.31
C GLU A 43 13.38 3.13 -3.23
N MET A 44 13.40 2.34 -2.15
CA MET A 44 12.39 1.31 -1.87
C MET A 44 11.00 1.93 -1.73
N ALA A 45 10.87 3.07 -1.05
CA ALA A 45 9.59 3.77 -0.90
C ALA A 45 8.97 4.14 -2.25
N LYS A 46 9.77 4.52 -3.26
CA LYS A 46 9.26 4.78 -4.62
C LYS A 46 8.61 3.54 -5.22
N ILE A 47 9.27 2.38 -5.10
CA ILE A 47 8.76 1.11 -5.61
C ILE A 47 7.50 0.69 -4.84
N LEU A 48 7.52 0.83 -3.51
CA LEU A 48 6.39 0.49 -2.64
C LEU A 48 5.17 1.36 -2.89
N HIS A 49 5.34 2.62 -3.29
CA HIS A 49 4.22 3.48 -3.67
C HIS A 49 3.69 3.22 -5.08
N GLN A 50 4.52 2.71 -6.00
CA GLN A 50 4.12 2.45 -7.38
C GLN A 50 3.12 1.30 -7.51
N TYR A 51 3.30 0.23 -6.72
CA TYR A 51 2.41 -0.94 -6.83
C TYR A 51 0.96 -0.62 -6.44
N PRO A 52 0.70 0.02 -5.28
CA PRO A 52 -0.63 0.43 -4.87
C PRO A 52 -1.25 1.46 -5.82
N GLU A 53 -0.45 2.41 -6.32
CA GLU A 53 -0.91 3.38 -7.32
C GLU A 53 -1.47 2.70 -8.57
N ASN A 54 -0.73 1.73 -9.12
CA ASN A 54 -1.17 0.98 -10.30
C ASN A 54 -2.48 0.22 -10.04
N LEU A 55 -2.59 -0.42 -8.88
CA LEU A 55 -3.77 -1.20 -8.52
C LEU A 55 -5.01 -0.32 -8.33
N ILE A 56 -4.86 0.88 -7.75
CA ILE A 56 -5.94 1.89 -7.68
C ILE A 56 -6.36 2.32 -9.09
N GLN A 57 -5.39 2.63 -9.97
CA GLN A 57 -5.68 3.09 -11.32
C GLN A 57 -6.39 2.01 -12.15
N ASP A 58 -5.94 0.77 -12.07
CA ASP A 58 -6.54 -0.35 -12.79
C ASP A 58 -7.96 -0.60 -12.30
N ARG A 59 -8.22 -0.52 -10.98
CA ARG A 59 -9.58 -0.67 -10.44
C ARG A 59 -10.48 0.49 -10.83
N LYS A 60 -10.00 1.74 -10.80
CA LYS A 60 -10.74 2.92 -11.27
C LYS A 60 -11.12 2.79 -12.76
N LYS A 61 -10.24 2.25 -13.61
CA LYS A 61 -10.54 2.00 -15.04
C LYS A 61 -11.62 0.93 -15.19
N PHE A 62 -11.47 -0.21 -14.51
CA PHE A 62 -12.44 -1.30 -14.52
C PHE A 62 -13.86 -0.83 -14.15
N LEU A 63 -14.00 -0.08 -13.06
CA LEU A 63 -15.30 0.46 -12.61
C LEU A 63 -15.90 1.48 -13.59
N LYS A 64 -15.07 2.25 -14.31
CA LYS A 64 -15.55 3.16 -15.36
C LYS A 64 -16.10 2.40 -16.56
N ASP A 65 -15.45 1.31 -16.95
CA ASP A 65 -15.88 0.49 -18.07
C ASP A 65 -17.15 -0.31 -17.74
N GLU A 66 -17.29 -0.84 -16.52
CA GLU A 66 -18.55 -1.45 -16.05
C GLU A 66 -19.72 -0.47 -16.10
N LYS A 67 -19.54 0.76 -15.62
CA LYS A 67 -20.58 1.81 -15.69
C LYS A 67 -20.99 2.13 -17.13
N LYS A 68 -20.06 2.11 -18.09
CA LYS A 68 -20.36 2.34 -19.52
C LYS A 68 -21.13 1.18 -20.15
N HIS A 69 -20.86 -0.06 -19.72
CA HIS A 69 -21.49 -1.25 -20.28
C HIS A 69 -22.85 -1.58 -19.65
N GLY A 70 -23.35 -0.74 -18.72
CA GLY A 70 -24.70 -0.89 -18.15
C GLY A 70 -24.88 -2.15 -17.31
N SER A 71 -23.80 -2.81 -16.89
CA SER A 71 -23.88 -3.94 -15.96
C SER A 71 -24.28 -3.40 -14.60
N THR A 72 -25.58 -3.45 -14.28
CA THR A 72 -26.10 -3.31 -12.92
C THR A 72 -25.77 -4.55 -12.09
N GLN A 73 -24.50 -4.96 -12.06
CA GLN A 73 -24.04 -5.96 -11.10
C GLN A 73 -23.84 -5.23 -9.77
N LYS A 74 -24.96 -4.81 -9.17
CA LYS A 74 -25.00 -4.36 -7.79
C LYS A 74 -24.40 -5.48 -6.93
N GLN A 75 -23.24 -5.18 -6.36
CA GLN A 75 -23.09 -5.23 -4.92
C GLN A 75 -23.14 -6.64 -4.31
N LYS A 76 -22.43 -7.62 -4.88
CA LYS A 76 -22.23 -8.91 -4.19
C LYS A 76 -20.84 -9.09 -3.58
N TYR A 77 -19.82 -8.43 -4.13
CA TYR A 77 -18.47 -8.40 -3.57
C TYR A 77 -17.90 -7.00 -3.79
N GLN A 78 -18.00 -6.14 -2.78
CA GLN A 78 -17.24 -4.89 -2.76
C GLN A 78 -15.91 -5.21 -2.08
N ASP A 79 -14.84 -5.22 -2.87
CA ASP A 79 -13.51 -5.25 -2.30
C ASP A 79 -13.27 -3.93 -1.54
N PHE A 80 -12.28 -3.91 -0.66
CA PHE A 80 -11.94 -2.72 0.14
C PHE A 80 -11.87 -1.44 -0.72
N LEU A 81 -11.25 -1.53 -1.90
CA LEU A 81 -11.18 -0.41 -2.85
C LEU A 81 -12.52 0.03 -3.40
N ASP A 82 -13.46 -0.89 -3.64
CA ASP A 82 -14.78 -0.54 -4.13
C ASP A 82 -15.59 0.18 -3.06
N VAL A 83 -15.45 -0.23 -1.80
CA VAL A 83 -16.07 0.44 -0.65
C VAL A 83 -15.58 1.89 -0.59
N ILE A 84 -14.26 2.10 -0.61
CA ILE A 84 -13.72 3.47 -0.55
C ILE A 84 -14.09 4.30 -1.78
N LEU A 85 -13.95 3.75 -2.99
CA LEU A 85 -14.29 4.47 -4.22
C LEU A 85 -15.78 4.82 -4.27
N SER A 86 -16.65 3.97 -3.72
CA SER A 86 -18.08 4.27 -3.57
C SER A 86 -18.33 5.40 -2.58
N ALA A 87 -17.66 5.38 -1.42
CA ALA A 87 -17.77 6.43 -0.42
C ALA A 87 -17.25 7.79 -0.95
N GLN A 88 -16.18 7.79 -1.75
CA GLN A 88 -15.66 8.99 -2.41
C GLN A 88 -16.69 9.60 -3.36
N ALA A 89 -17.44 8.77 -4.09
CA ALA A 89 -18.47 9.21 -5.02
C ALA A 89 -19.74 9.75 -4.33
N GLU A 90 -20.11 9.20 -3.17
CA GLU A 90 -21.28 9.62 -2.40
C GLU A 90 -21.05 10.91 -1.60
N ASN A 91 -19.88 11.08 -1.00
CA ASN A 91 -19.57 12.21 -0.11
C ASN A 91 -18.86 13.39 -0.80
N GLY A 92 -18.94 13.49 -2.14
CA GLY A 92 -18.41 14.64 -2.88
C GLY A 92 -16.89 14.80 -2.79
N ASN A 93 -16.13 13.69 -2.86
CA ASN A 93 -14.66 13.65 -2.75
C ASN A 93 -14.09 14.01 -1.36
N SER A 94 -14.77 13.62 -0.27
CA SER A 94 -14.22 13.79 1.08
C SER A 94 -12.87 13.09 1.33
N LEU A 95 -12.53 12.09 0.49
CA LEU A 95 -11.26 11.38 0.54
C LEU A 95 -10.39 11.76 -0.67
N SER A 96 -9.20 12.30 -0.42
CA SER A 96 -8.21 12.59 -1.46
C SER A 96 -7.63 11.31 -2.04
N ASP A 97 -7.20 11.34 -3.31
CA ASP A 97 -6.44 10.24 -3.91
C ASP A 97 -5.15 9.94 -3.12
N THR A 98 -4.59 10.94 -2.43
CA THR A 98 -3.43 10.75 -1.55
C THR A 98 -3.78 9.97 -0.28
N ASP A 99 -4.97 10.22 0.28
CA ASP A 99 -5.44 9.53 1.49
C ASP A 99 -5.78 8.07 1.15
N LEU A 100 -6.53 7.85 0.07
CA LEU A 100 -6.81 6.52 -0.47
C LEU A 100 -5.53 5.69 -0.67
N ARG A 101 -4.52 6.30 -1.31
CA ARG A 101 -3.22 5.64 -1.51
C ARG A 101 -2.55 5.30 -0.19
N SER A 102 -2.62 6.19 0.80
CA SER A 102 -2.00 5.99 2.12
C SER A 102 -2.69 4.89 2.91
N GLU A 103 -4.02 4.83 2.90
CA GLU A 103 -4.81 3.76 3.51
C GLU A 103 -4.51 2.42 2.84
N MET A 104 -4.43 2.39 1.51
CA MET A 104 -4.11 1.16 0.81
C MET A 104 -2.70 0.65 1.10
N ASN A 105 -1.69 1.54 1.13
CA ASN A 105 -0.33 1.17 1.55
C ASN A 105 -0.35 0.54 2.95
N THR A 106 -1.10 1.13 3.88
CA THR A 106 -1.20 0.68 5.27
C THR A 106 -1.84 -0.70 5.36
N LEU A 107 -2.96 -0.92 4.68
CA LEU A 107 -3.67 -2.20 4.71
C LEU A 107 -2.88 -3.33 4.05
N MET A 108 -2.23 -3.04 2.92
CA MET A 108 -1.39 -4.01 2.24
C MET A 108 -0.22 -4.45 3.11
N LEU A 109 0.43 -3.50 3.80
CA LEU A 109 1.49 -3.77 4.76
C LEU A 109 0.97 -4.60 5.95
N ALA A 110 -0.04 -4.08 6.64
CA ALA A 110 -0.55 -4.67 7.86
C ALA A 110 -1.13 -6.06 7.61
N GLY A 111 -1.93 -6.23 6.54
CA GLY A 111 -2.59 -7.49 6.24
C GLY A 111 -1.63 -8.60 5.81
N HIS A 112 -0.65 -8.29 4.96
CA HIS A 112 0.30 -9.28 4.45
C HIS A 112 1.28 -9.74 5.53
N ASP A 113 2.00 -8.81 6.16
CA ASP A 113 3.14 -9.17 7.01
C ASP A 113 2.71 -9.80 8.34
N THR A 114 1.61 -9.31 8.93
CA THR A 114 1.11 -9.87 10.19
C THR A 114 0.51 -11.26 9.99
N THR A 115 -0.22 -11.48 8.90
CA THR A 115 -0.80 -12.79 8.57
C THR A 115 0.29 -13.79 8.21
N ALA A 116 1.28 -13.39 7.39
CA ALA A 116 2.42 -14.24 7.02
C ALA A 116 3.22 -14.67 8.26
N GLY A 117 3.49 -13.74 9.18
CA GLY A 117 4.13 -14.04 10.46
C GLY A 117 3.29 -14.99 11.31
N SER A 118 1.99 -14.71 11.47
CA SER A 118 1.07 -15.53 12.27
C SER A 118 0.99 -16.97 11.75
N ILE A 119 0.87 -17.16 10.43
CA ILE A 119 0.82 -18.49 9.81
C ILE A 119 2.16 -19.21 9.96
N SER A 120 3.28 -18.50 9.83
CA SER A 120 4.62 -19.07 9.97
C SER A 120 4.93 -19.55 11.39
N TRP A 121 4.27 -18.99 12.41
CA TRP A 121 4.35 -19.47 13.79
C TRP A 121 3.40 -20.63 14.10
N LEU A 122 2.28 -20.70 13.37
CA LEU A 122 1.27 -21.75 13.53
C LEU A 122 1.74 -23.10 12.93
N LEU A 123 2.42 -23.05 11.78
CA LEU A 123 2.94 -24.20 11.04
C LEU A 123 4.29 -24.66 11.58
#